data_AF-A0A2N9NH54-F1
#
_entry.id   AF-A0A2N9NH54-F1
#
_cell.length_a   1.000
_cell.length_b   1.000
_cell.length_c   1.000
_cell.angle_alpha   90.00
_cell.angle_beta   90.00
_cell.angle_gamma   90.00
#
_symmetry.space_group_name_H-M   'P 1'
#
loop_
_entity.id
_entity.type
_entity.pdbx_description
1 polymer ?
#
loop_
_entity_poly.entity_id
_entity_poly.type
_entity_poly.pdbx_seq_one_letter_code
_entity_poly.pdbx_strand_id
1 'polypeptide(L)'
;MKTQIKKLSLLPVLIIGFGLIPGGRVAAQTFKSLYTFTDTTGPKSVNSDGAGPQGTLILAGGMLYGTANAGGTNGSGTVFKVPTNGMVLRPSTRSQQLLLPPTATELIRRPD
;
A
#
# COMPACT_ATOMS: atom_id res chain seq x y z
N MET A 1 42.74 -74.35 8.10
CA MET A 1 41.28 -74.14 7.98
C MET A 1 40.97 -72.72 8.43
N LYS A 2 40.37 -71.91 7.57
CA LYS A 2 40.04 -70.49 7.76
C LYS A 2 38.60 -70.39 8.29
N THR A 3 38.32 -69.54 9.27
CA THR A 3 36.93 -69.28 9.71
C THR A 3 36.65 -67.78 9.77
N GLN A 4 35.49 -67.44 9.19
CA GLN A 4 35.01 -66.14 8.73
C GLN A 4 34.28 -65.36 9.83
N ILE A 5 34.57 -64.07 10.00
CA ILE A 5 33.78 -63.15 10.86
C ILE A 5 32.60 -62.61 10.03
N LYS A 6 31.36 -62.99 10.42
CA LYS A 6 30.11 -62.59 9.76
C LYS A 6 29.73 -61.15 10.12
N LYS A 7 29.79 -60.27 9.12
CA LYS A 7 28.85 -59.17 8.79
C LYS A 7 28.11 -58.51 9.99
N LEU A 8 28.75 -57.53 10.63
CA LEU A 8 28.06 -56.53 11.45
C LEU A 8 27.53 -55.42 10.52
N SER A 9 26.23 -55.41 10.27
CA SER A 9 25.54 -54.43 9.43
C SER A 9 24.81 -53.44 10.33
N LEU A 10 25.20 -52.16 10.32
CA LEU A 10 24.25 -51.05 10.47
C LEU A 10 24.84 -49.76 9.88
N LEU A 11 24.46 -49.55 8.61
CA LEU A 11 24.34 -48.31 7.82
C LEU A 11 25.61 -47.49 7.48
N PRO A 12 25.97 -47.41 6.18
CA PRO A 12 26.91 -46.42 5.69
C PRO A 12 26.23 -45.04 5.55
N VAL A 13 26.89 -44.01 6.06
CA VAL A 13 27.13 -42.73 5.37
C VAL A 13 25.95 -42.17 4.55
N LEU A 14 25.27 -41.16 5.09
CA LEU A 14 24.75 -40.06 4.26
C LEU A 14 24.99 -38.71 4.95
N ILE A 15 26.23 -38.50 5.39
CA ILE A 15 26.77 -37.16 5.67
C ILE A 15 27.53 -36.73 4.41
N ILE A 16 26.83 -36.64 3.28
CA ILE A 16 27.32 -35.96 2.08
C ILE A 16 26.12 -35.21 1.51
N GLY A 17 25.75 -34.16 2.20
CA GLY A 17 24.55 -33.38 1.92
C GLY A 17 24.41 -32.20 2.86
N PHE A 18 25.52 -31.67 3.39
CA PHE A 18 25.55 -30.27 3.80
C PHE A 18 25.58 -29.43 2.51
N GLY A 19 24.54 -29.59 1.70
CA GLY A 19 24.27 -28.75 0.57
C GLY A 19 24.18 -27.36 1.16
N LEU A 20 25.17 -26.54 0.81
CA LEU A 20 25.01 -25.10 0.71
C LEU A 20 23.61 -24.88 0.16
N ILE A 21 22.63 -24.61 1.02
CA ILE A 21 21.40 -23.99 0.57
C ILE A 21 21.94 -22.69 0.02
N PRO A 22 21.97 -22.46 -1.32
CA PRO A 22 22.25 -21.13 -1.81
C PRO A 22 21.16 -20.33 -1.14
N GLY A 23 21.52 -19.46 -0.20
CA GLY A 23 20.57 -18.71 0.60
C GLY A 23 19.66 -17.99 -0.38
N GLY A 24 18.54 -18.63 -0.70
CA GLY A 24 17.52 -18.07 -1.55
C GLY A 24 17.11 -16.87 -0.76
N ARG A 25 17.38 -15.68 -1.30
CA ARG A 25 16.82 -14.47 -0.73
C ARG A 25 15.32 -14.73 -0.73
N VAL A 26 14.75 -15.03 0.44
CA VAL A 26 13.32 -15.00 0.60
C VAL A 26 12.99 -13.56 0.28
N ALA A 27 12.41 -13.32 -0.90
CA ALA A 27 11.96 -11.98 -1.26
C ALA A 27 10.97 -11.58 -0.17
N ALA A 28 11.35 -10.59 0.64
CA ALA A 28 10.45 -10.06 1.64
C ALA A 28 9.20 -9.55 0.91
N GLN A 29 8.02 -9.97 1.37
CA GLN A 29 6.79 -9.41 0.83
C GLN A 29 6.78 -7.92 1.17
N THR A 30 6.73 -7.07 0.14
CA THR A 30 6.63 -5.62 0.32
C THR A 30 5.16 -5.26 0.43
N PHE A 31 4.80 -4.51 1.47
CA PHE A 31 3.45 -3.98 1.63
C PHE A 31 3.33 -2.64 0.91
N LYS A 32 2.19 -2.41 0.24
CA LYS A 32 1.84 -1.10 -0.31
C LYS A 32 1.00 -0.35 0.71
N SER A 33 1.45 0.86 1.11
CA SER A 33 0.57 1.76 1.85
C SER A 33 -0.60 2.18 0.95
N LEU A 34 -1.83 1.93 1.40
CA LEU A 34 -3.03 2.38 0.70
C LEU A 34 -3.43 3.81 1.09
N TYR A 35 -3.11 4.21 2.33
CA TYR A 35 -3.47 5.50 2.89
C TYR A 35 -2.57 5.84 4.07
N THR A 36 -2.19 7.11 4.15
CA THR A 36 -1.47 7.68 5.29
C THR A 36 -2.31 8.84 5.80
N PHE A 37 -2.67 8.79 7.08
CA PHE A 37 -3.42 9.87 7.73
C PHE A 37 -2.56 11.12 7.87
N THR A 38 -3.19 12.28 7.82
CA THR A 38 -2.50 13.56 8.06
C THR A 38 -2.15 13.72 9.53
N ASP A 39 -1.06 14.45 9.82
CA ASP A 39 -0.65 14.71 11.20
C ASP A 39 -1.72 15.49 11.96
N THR A 40 -1.93 15.13 13.23
CA THR A 40 -2.83 15.87 14.11
C THR A 40 -2.21 17.16 14.59
N THR A 41 -3.02 18.21 14.76
CA THR A 41 -2.55 19.52 15.21
C THR A 41 -3.33 20.01 16.44
N GLY A 42 -2.64 20.85 17.24
CA GLY A 42 -3.24 21.53 18.39
C GLY A 42 -3.59 20.63 19.57
N PRO A 43 -4.11 21.22 20.67
CA PRO A 43 -4.40 20.51 21.92
C PRO A 43 -5.58 19.53 21.80
N LYS A 44 -6.41 19.68 20.76
CA LYS A 44 -7.51 18.77 20.45
C LYS A 44 -7.10 17.63 19.50
N SER A 45 -5.83 17.58 19.07
CA SER A 45 -5.32 16.59 18.11
C SER A 45 -6.25 16.43 16.90
N VAL A 46 -6.52 17.53 16.20
CA VAL A 46 -7.45 17.56 15.06
C VAL A 46 -6.75 17.39 13.73
N ASN A 47 -7.45 16.78 12.77
CA ASN A 47 -7.10 16.70 11.36
C ASN A 47 -8.36 16.43 10.52
N SER A 48 -8.26 16.36 9.20
CA SER A 48 -9.43 16.18 8.33
C SER A 48 -9.84 14.73 8.12
N ASP A 49 -8.93 13.78 8.32
CA ASP A 49 -9.09 12.39 7.91
C ASP A 49 -9.05 11.37 9.04
N GLY A 50 -8.67 11.77 10.26
CA GLY A 50 -8.62 10.91 11.45
C GLY A 50 -7.21 10.49 11.85
N ALA A 51 -7.04 9.97 13.04
CA ALA A 51 -5.78 9.45 13.56
C ALA A 51 -6.03 8.23 14.44
N GLY A 52 -5.08 7.28 14.43
CA GLY A 52 -5.24 6.02 15.17
C GLY A 52 -6.41 5.18 14.62
N PRO A 53 -6.31 4.62 13.40
CA PRO A 53 -7.31 3.67 12.93
C PRO A 53 -7.37 2.45 13.87
N GLN A 54 -8.57 2.08 14.31
CA GLN A 54 -8.80 0.94 15.20
C GLN A 54 -9.96 0.08 14.68
N GLY A 55 -9.85 -1.23 14.87
CA GLY A 55 -10.87 -2.21 14.48
C GLY A 55 -10.68 -2.84 13.10
N THR A 56 -11.63 -3.69 12.72
CA THR A 56 -11.65 -4.40 11.44
C THR A 56 -12.17 -3.51 10.32
N LEU A 57 -11.61 -3.66 9.11
CA LEU A 57 -12.11 -2.98 7.92
C LEU A 57 -13.28 -3.72 7.29
N ILE A 58 -14.28 -2.98 6.78
CA ILE A 58 -15.39 -3.53 6.01
C ILE A 58 -15.13 -3.28 4.53
N LEU A 59 -15.17 -4.34 3.72
CA LEU A 59 -15.07 -4.22 2.25
C LEU A 59 -16.46 -4.08 1.64
N ALA A 60 -16.72 -2.96 0.96
CA ALA A 60 -17.95 -2.74 0.21
C ALA A 60 -17.70 -1.89 -1.04
N GLY A 61 -18.19 -2.34 -2.20
CA GLY A 61 -18.08 -1.59 -3.46
C GLY A 61 -16.63 -1.25 -3.89
N GLY A 62 -15.65 -2.10 -3.58
CA GLY A 62 -14.23 -1.86 -3.88
C GLY A 62 -13.52 -0.89 -2.93
N MET A 63 -14.18 -0.50 -1.83
CA MET A 63 -13.65 0.39 -0.81
C MET A 63 -13.55 -0.34 0.53
N LEU A 64 -12.48 -0.07 1.28
CA LEU A 64 -12.31 -0.46 2.67
C LEU A 64 -12.79 0.69 3.56
N TYR A 65 -13.74 0.42 4.44
CA TYR A 65 -14.27 1.36 5.42
C TYR A 65 -13.72 1.02 6.80
N GLY A 66 -13.41 2.05 7.59
CA GLY A 66 -12.90 1.90 8.95
C GLY A 66 -13.15 3.12 9.81
N THR A 67 -12.76 3.02 11.07
CA THR A 67 -12.89 4.07 12.08
C THR A 67 -11.53 4.49 12.62
N ALA A 68 -11.32 5.79 12.75
CA ALA A 68 -10.20 6.38 13.48
C ALA A 68 -10.72 6.88 14.84
N ASN A 69 -10.04 6.54 15.94
CA ASN A 69 -10.50 6.87 17.28
C ASN A 69 -10.12 8.30 17.73
N ALA A 70 -9.20 8.95 17.01
CA ALA A 70 -8.77 10.33 17.23
C ALA A 70 -8.76 11.11 15.91
N GLY A 71 -8.42 12.41 15.95
CA GLY A 71 -8.48 13.26 14.77
C GLY A 71 -9.91 13.70 14.44
N GLY A 72 -10.12 14.13 13.20
CA GLY A 72 -11.39 14.74 12.79
C GLY A 72 -11.58 16.16 13.31
N THR A 73 -12.69 16.79 12.93
CA THR A 73 -12.98 18.22 13.20
C THR A 73 -12.87 18.59 14.67
N ASN A 74 -13.23 17.68 15.58
CA ASN A 74 -13.26 17.92 17.02
C ASN A 74 -12.29 17.03 17.82
N GLY A 75 -11.44 16.23 17.16
CA GLY A 75 -10.51 15.32 17.84
C GLY A 75 -11.16 14.00 18.30
N SER A 76 -12.45 13.81 18.03
CA SER A 76 -13.24 12.65 18.48
C SER A 76 -13.29 11.49 17.48
N GLY A 77 -12.47 11.52 16.44
CA GLY A 77 -12.43 10.46 15.43
C GLY A 77 -13.25 10.74 14.17
N THR A 78 -13.12 9.84 13.20
CA THR A 78 -13.80 9.88 11.89
C THR A 78 -14.12 8.48 11.40
N VAL A 79 -15.09 8.37 10.50
CA VAL A 79 -15.24 7.22 9.60
C VAL A 79 -14.51 7.56 8.30
N PHE A 80 -13.61 6.69 7.86
CA PHE A 80 -12.84 6.87 6.63
C PHE A 80 -13.11 5.74 5.64
N LYS A 81 -12.81 5.99 4.36
CA LYS A 81 -12.84 4.97 3.31
C LYS A 81 -11.63 5.09 2.40
N VAL A 82 -11.05 3.97 2.00
CA VAL A 82 -9.88 3.90 1.11
C VAL A 82 -10.10 2.87 0.01
N PRO A 83 -9.65 3.11 -1.23
CA PRO A 83 -9.80 2.13 -2.30
C PRO A 83 -8.81 0.97 -2.13
N THR A 84 -9.24 -0.25 -2.47
CA THR A 84 -8.40 -1.46 -2.34
C THR A 84 -7.20 -1.48 -3.28
N ASN A 85 -7.27 -0.73 -4.39
CA ASN A 85 -6.21 -0.65 -5.39
C ASN A 85 -5.10 0.36 -5.03
N GLY A 86 -5.26 1.12 -3.93
CA GLY A 86 -4.31 2.15 -3.52
C GLY A 86 -4.19 3.28 -4.54
N MET A 87 -5.25 3.54 -5.30
CA MET A 87 -5.37 4.76 -6.09
C MET A 87 -5.62 5.90 -5.12
N VAL A 88 -4.56 6.67 -4.82
CA VAL A 88 -4.73 7.98 -4.17
C VAL A 88 -5.78 8.73 -4.98
N LEU A 89 -6.89 9.11 -4.36
CA LEU A 89 -7.94 9.89 -5.00
C LEU A 89 -7.36 11.29 -5.28
N ARG A 90 -6.53 11.39 -6.32
CA ARG A 90 -6.10 12.66 -6.87
C ARG A 90 -7.37 13.31 -7.41
N PRO A 91 -7.74 14.54 -6.99
CA PRO A 91 -8.83 15.27 -7.60
C PRO A 91 -8.62 15.26 -9.11
N SER A 92 -9.62 14.84 -9.88
CA SER A 92 -9.50 14.80 -11.33
C SER A 92 -9.37 16.22 -11.87
N THR A 93 -8.16 16.72 -12.09
CA THR A 93 -7.90 18.00 -12.78
C THR A 93 -8.15 17.88 -14.29
N ARG A 94 -9.24 17.21 -14.67
CA ARG A 94 -9.62 17.02 -16.08
C ARG A 94 -11.00 17.60 -16.39
N SER A 95 -11.36 18.66 -15.68
CA SER A 95 -12.44 19.54 -16.09
C SER A 95 -11.84 20.79 -16.71
N GLN A 96 -11.87 20.81 -18.05
CA GLN A 96 -11.84 22.00 -18.90
C GLN A 96 -10.49 22.70 -19.08
N GLN A 97 -9.60 22.06 -19.83
CA GLN A 97 -8.84 22.80 -20.82
C GLN A 97 -9.80 23.17 -21.97
N LEU A 98 -10.46 24.32 -21.86
CA LEU A 98 -11.08 24.95 -23.01
C LEU A 98 -9.94 25.45 -23.90
N LEU A 99 -9.55 24.65 -24.90
CA LEU A 99 -8.61 25.09 -25.91
C LEU A 99 -9.33 26.13 -26.78
N LEU A 100 -9.27 27.41 -26.38
CA LEU A 100 -9.62 28.51 -27.27
C LEU A 100 -8.66 28.41 -28.49
N PRO A 101 -9.16 28.26 -29.72
CA PRO A 101 -8.30 28.26 -30.90
C PRO A 101 -7.58 29.62 -30.97
N PRO A 102 -6.26 29.64 -31.20
CA PRO A 102 -5.50 30.89 -31.29
C PRO A 102 -5.69 31.53 -32.67
N THR A 103 -6.91 31.88 -33.06
CA THR A 103 -7.16 32.68 -34.28
C THR A 103 -8.53 33.36 -34.22
N ALA A 104 -8.60 34.49 -33.53
CA ALA A 104 -9.59 35.54 -33.83
C ALA A 104 -9.02 36.91 -33.41
N THR A 105 -7.76 37.15 -33.75
CA THR A 105 -7.14 38.48 -33.73
C THR A 105 -7.19 39.06 -35.12
N GLU A 106 -8.37 39.15 -35.74
CA GLU A 106 -8.58 40.01 -36.90
C GLU A 106 -10.09 40.14 -37.10
N LEU A 107 -10.66 41.30 -36.77
CA LEU A 107 -11.91 41.89 -37.31
C LEU A 107 -12.37 43.14 -36.51
N ILE A 108 -11.53 43.71 -35.65
CA ILE A 108 -11.81 45.03 -35.02
C ILE A 108 -10.59 45.95 -35.17
N ARG A 109 -10.23 46.26 -36.43
CA ARG A 109 -9.54 47.51 -36.79
C ARG A 109 -10.00 47.96 -38.18
N ARG A 110 -11.24 48.45 -38.24
CA ARG A 110 -11.59 49.59 -39.09
C ARG A 110 -12.36 50.57 -38.19
N PRO A 111 -11.76 51.71 -37.93
CA PRO A 111 -12.50 52.94 -38.12
C PRO A 111 -11.74 53.83 -39.13
N ASP A 112 -12.54 54.44 -40.01
CA ASP A 112 -12.30 55.62 -40.86
C ASP A 112 -10.97 55.78 -41.62
#